data_AF-A0A239M814-F1
#
_entry.id   AF-A0A239M814-F1
#
_cell.length_a   1.000
_cell.length_b   1.000
_cell.length_c   1.000
_cell.angle_alpha   90.00
_cell.angle_beta   90.00
_cell.angle_gamma   90.00
#
_symmetry.space_group_name_H-M   'P 1'
#
loop_
_entity.id
_entity.type
_entity.pdbx_description
1 polymer ?
#
loop_
_entity_poly.entity_id
_entity_poly.type
_entity_poly.pdbx_seq_one_letter_code
_entity_poly.pdbx_strand_id
1 'polypeptide(L)'
;MRRMPRSFAAFLLSASLTVSLQGQQMNPFTTLMQKADAHAAAHHAVKPALSPNDATILNGAVPVAELQRSGIKVVPWTTNDPEKIRAMIRVGADQGYAIDGLISDRPDILQRVLAEERAVSPANAARLKNFNVSGHRGGRGLRPENTLPAFEAGLDSLIDTIETDTGVTTDHVSLIWHDQFLNPQSCRRADGQPYTLENRVYIRDISMPDAQATFICDKLHFGADQKNDLALSPVAVAFAAKEKLMSPYVPTYAEQLFRFADFYAEYYKTGPGKTHPEAKARAAAAARVHFNLETKVLPDRLPPAVAGAQDVNVPKEMFDNHTVSPQVFVDTLCGAIARHHLESRADVQSFDFRTLILVEEQFPKIPTYYLTDNPKILASEFVPAALRQ
;
A
#
# COMPACT_ATOMS: atom_id res chain seq x y z
N MET A 1 -53.73 -52.10 58.26
CA MET A 1 -52.45 -52.84 58.25
C MET A 1 -51.83 -52.75 56.85
N ARG A 2 -50.80 -51.91 56.68
CA ARG A 2 -49.42 -52.27 56.30
C ARG A 2 -49.25 -52.94 54.92
N ARG A 3 -48.80 -52.17 53.91
CA ARG A 3 -47.40 -52.11 53.43
C ARG A 3 -47.28 -51.15 52.24
N MET A 4 -46.45 -50.12 52.40
CA MET A 4 -45.98 -49.20 51.35
C MET A 4 -44.94 -49.87 50.44
N PRO A 5 -44.83 -49.48 49.17
CA PRO A 5 -43.65 -49.75 48.35
C PRO A 5 -42.62 -48.60 48.43
N ARG A 6 -41.38 -49.00 48.15
CA ARG A 6 -40.11 -48.27 48.28
C ARG A 6 -40.03 -47.02 47.40
N SER A 7 -39.62 -45.87 47.96
CA SER A 7 -39.09 -44.73 47.21
C SER A 7 -37.56 -44.79 47.15
N PHE A 8 -37.01 -44.74 45.94
CA PHE A 8 -35.60 -44.49 45.66
C PHE A 8 -35.34 -42.99 45.84
N ALA A 9 -34.34 -42.64 46.65
CA ALA A 9 -33.84 -41.27 46.75
C ALA A 9 -32.87 -41.00 45.58
N ALA A 10 -33.20 -40.02 44.73
CA ALA A 10 -32.26 -39.44 43.77
C ALA A 10 -31.76 -38.11 44.35
N PHE A 11 -30.47 -38.06 44.66
CA PHE A 11 -29.75 -36.84 45.04
C PHE A 11 -29.56 -35.98 43.78
N LEU A 12 -30.24 -34.83 43.69
CA LEU A 12 -29.95 -33.79 42.71
C LEU A 12 -28.85 -32.88 43.29
N LEU A 13 -27.60 -33.09 42.89
CA LEU A 13 -26.55 -32.08 43.03
C LEU A 13 -26.77 -31.04 41.92
N SER A 14 -27.27 -29.86 42.27
CA SER A 14 -27.25 -28.69 41.41
C SER A 14 -25.82 -28.14 41.36
N ALA A 15 -25.06 -28.50 40.33
CA ALA A 15 -23.79 -27.84 40.01
C ALA A 15 -24.09 -26.51 39.32
N SER A 16 -23.95 -25.40 40.05
CA SER A 16 -23.92 -24.06 39.46
C SER A 16 -22.64 -23.94 38.64
N LEU A 17 -22.75 -24.01 37.32
CA LEU A 17 -21.68 -23.63 36.40
C LEU A 17 -21.51 -22.10 36.44
N THR A 18 -20.61 -21.62 37.29
CA THR A 18 -19.97 -20.33 37.07
C THR A 18 -19.06 -20.47 35.85
N VAL A 19 -19.55 -20.02 34.69
CA VAL A 19 -18.70 -19.81 33.51
C VAL A 19 -17.76 -18.65 33.84
N SER A 20 -16.51 -18.99 34.08
CA SER A 20 -15.42 -18.01 34.16
C SER A 20 -15.30 -17.33 32.78
N LEU A 21 -15.69 -16.06 32.69
CA LEU A 21 -15.27 -15.18 31.59
C LEU A 21 -13.76 -14.95 31.71
N GLN A 22 -12.96 -15.91 31.26
CA GLN A 22 -11.57 -15.64 30.91
C GLN A 22 -11.62 -14.61 29.77
N GLY A 23 -11.20 -13.38 30.05
CA GLY A 23 -11.18 -12.29 29.09
C GLY A 23 -10.52 -12.74 27.79
N GLN A 24 -11.30 -12.84 26.73
CA GLN A 24 -10.81 -13.25 25.43
C GLN A 24 -9.77 -12.22 24.98
N GLN A 25 -8.51 -12.63 24.88
CA GLN A 25 -7.44 -11.74 24.42
C GLN A 25 -7.83 -11.20 23.03
N MET A 26 -7.93 -9.87 22.93
CA MET A 26 -8.35 -9.22 21.70
C MET A 26 -7.39 -9.52 20.57
N ASN A 27 -7.91 -9.63 19.34
CA ASN A 27 -7.09 -9.88 18.17
C ASN A 27 -6.02 -8.77 18.02
N PRO A 28 -4.78 -9.13 17.65
CA PRO A 28 -3.68 -8.15 17.59
C PRO A 28 -3.92 -7.02 16.58
N PHE A 29 -4.57 -7.31 15.45
CA PHE A 29 -4.93 -6.30 14.46
C PHE A 29 -6.04 -5.37 14.98
N THR A 30 -7.05 -5.92 15.66
CA THR A 30 -8.09 -5.12 16.34
C THR A 30 -7.46 -4.17 17.35
N THR A 31 -6.58 -4.69 18.21
CA THR A 31 -5.97 -3.88 19.27
C THR A 31 -5.11 -2.76 18.69
N LEU A 32 -4.31 -3.05 17.67
CA LEU A 32 -3.55 -2.04 16.94
C LEU A 32 -4.47 -0.94 16.41
N MET A 33 -5.49 -1.33 15.64
CA MET A 33 -6.32 -0.35 14.93
C MET A 33 -7.24 0.44 15.86
N GLN A 34 -7.66 -0.11 17.00
CA GLN A 34 -8.37 0.66 18.02
C GLN A 34 -7.48 1.74 18.65
N LYS A 35 -6.21 1.42 18.91
CA LYS A 35 -5.25 2.39 19.46
C LYS A 35 -4.90 3.45 18.41
N ALA A 36 -4.71 3.06 17.16
CA ALA A 36 -4.47 3.98 16.05
C ALA A 36 -5.68 4.92 15.83
N ASP A 37 -6.90 4.39 15.82
CA ASP A 37 -8.13 5.19 15.69
C ASP A 37 -8.33 6.15 16.87
N ALA A 38 -8.03 5.71 18.09
CA ALA A 38 -8.09 6.58 19.27
C ALA A 38 -7.04 7.71 19.21
N HIS A 39 -5.82 7.40 18.75
CA HIS A 39 -4.78 8.39 18.53
C HIS A 39 -5.20 9.40 17.45
N ALA A 40 -5.60 8.94 16.27
CA ALA A 40 -6.10 9.80 15.20
C ALA A 40 -7.26 10.70 15.69
N ALA A 41 -8.23 10.16 16.42
CA ALA A 41 -9.35 10.92 16.97
C ALA A 41 -8.91 12.01 17.95
N ALA A 42 -7.90 11.74 18.80
CA ALA A 42 -7.35 12.73 19.73
C ALA A 42 -6.67 13.91 19.02
N HIS A 43 -6.21 13.71 17.79
CA HIS A 43 -5.58 14.73 16.94
C HIS A 43 -6.49 15.27 15.84
N HIS A 44 -7.80 14.94 15.87
CA HIS A 44 -8.77 15.31 14.84
C HIS A 44 -8.38 14.83 13.43
N ALA A 45 -7.60 13.75 13.35
CA ALA A 45 -7.16 13.15 12.11
C ALA A 45 -8.23 12.25 11.49
N VAL A 46 -8.10 12.00 10.19
CA VAL A 46 -8.94 11.03 9.48
C VAL A 46 -8.75 9.64 10.08
N LYS A 47 -9.85 8.88 10.22
CA LYS A 47 -9.82 7.50 10.70
C LYS A 47 -8.85 6.66 9.85
N PRO A 48 -7.90 5.94 10.48
CA PRO A 48 -6.89 5.18 9.75
C PRO A 48 -7.47 3.92 9.09
N ALA A 49 -6.78 3.44 8.07
CA ALA A 49 -7.04 2.16 7.41
C ALA A 49 -5.97 1.12 7.77
N LEU A 50 -6.32 -0.16 7.65
CA LEU A 50 -5.39 -1.28 7.76
C LEU A 50 -4.99 -1.77 6.35
N SER A 51 -3.70 -1.94 6.12
CA SER A 51 -3.14 -2.49 4.88
C SER A 51 -2.33 -3.76 5.17
N PRO A 52 -2.99 -4.93 5.28
CA PRO A 52 -2.31 -6.15 5.72
C PRO A 52 -1.77 -7.00 4.56
N ASN A 53 -0.77 -7.84 4.85
CA ASN A 53 -0.33 -8.88 3.94
C ASN A 53 -1.51 -9.81 3.60
N ASP A 54 -1.70 -10.11 2.32
CA ASP A 54 -2.81 -10.91 1.81
C ASP A 54 -2.94 -12.29 2.47
N ALA A 55 -1.85 -12.93 2.89
CA ALA A 55 -1.86 -14.22 3.55
C ALA A 55 -2.58 -14.17 4.90
N THR A 56 -2.50 -13.03 5.59
CA THR A 56 -3.17 -12.82 6.89
C THR A 56 -4.68 -12.59 6.76
N ILE A 57 -5.12 -12.18 5.58
CA ILE A 57 -6.54 -12.17 5.22
C ILE A 57 -7.01 -13.60 4.96
N LEU A 58 -6.31 -14.34 4.08
CA LEU A 58 -6.71 -15.68 3.64
C LEU A 58 -6.70 -16.72 4.76
N ASN A 59 -5.82 -16.60 5.74
CA ASN A 59 -5.75 -17.51 6.88
C ASN A 59 -6.67 -17.11 8.06
N GLY A 60 -7.43 -16.01 7.92
CA GLY A 60 -8.37 -15.52 8.93
C GLY A 60 -7.72 -14.84 10.14
N ALA A 61 -6.42 -14.51 10.10
CA ALA A 61 -5.75 -13.81 11.20
C ALA A 61 -6.26 -12.36 11.37
N VAL A 62 -6.58 -11.68 10.27
CA VAL A 62 -7.18 -10.33 10.29
C VAL A 62 -8.71 -10.45 10.41
N PRO A 63 -9.34 -9.87 11.45
CA PRO A 63 -10.78 -9.94 11.65
C PRO A 63 -11.50 -8.86 10.82
N VAL A 64 -11.54 -9.05 9.49
CA VAL A 64 -12.04 -8.04 8.51
C VAL A 64 -13.43 -7.49 8.89
N ALA A 65 -14.40 -8.37 9.15
CA ALA A 65 -15.76 -7.95 9.50
C ALA A 65 -15.82 -7.11 10.80
N GLU A 66 -14.94 -7.41 11.76
CA GLU A 66 -14.89 -6.68 13.03
C GLU A 66 -14.35 -5.26 12.81
N LEU A 67 -13.25 -5.14 12.07
CA LEU A 67 -12.62 -3.86 11.73
C LEU A 67 -13.56 -2.99 10.89
N GLN A 68 -14.24 -3.57 9.90
CA GLN A 68 -15.19 -2.82 9.08
C GLN A 68 -16.41 -2.33 9.87
N ARG A 69 -16.88 -3.11 10.87
CA ARG A 69 -17.95 -2.66 11.77
C ARG A 69 -17.54 -1.46 12.64
N SER A 70 -16.25 -1.25 12.91
CA SER A 70 -15.74 -0.03 13.56
C SER A 70 -15.34 1.07 12.57
N GLY A 71 -15.62 0.88 11.28
CA GLY A 71 -15.36 1.84 10.22
C GLY A 71 -13.93 1.84 9.68
N ILE A 72 -13.10 0.86 10.08
CA ILE A 72 -11.73 0.72 9.57
C ILE A 72 -11.77 -0.01 8.23
N LYS A 73 -11.22 0.62 7.19
CA LYS A 73 -11.05 0.01 5.88
C LYS A 73 -9.91 -1.01 5.90
N VAL A 74 -10.03 -2.06 5.10
CA VAL A 74 -9.02 -3.12 4.95
C VAL A 74 -8.63 -3.27 3.49
N VAL A 75 -7.40 -2.89 3.13
CA VAL A 75 -6.86 -2.92 1.76
C VAL A 75 -5.55 -3.71 1.72
N PRO A 76 -5.59 -5.03 1.48
CA PRO A 76 -4.40 -5.87 1.51
C PRO A 76 -3.44 -5.69 0.32
N TRP A 77 -2.19 -6.10 0.55
CA TRP A 77 -1.08 -6.13 -0.42
C TRP A 77 -0.35 -7.49 -0.39
N THR A 78 0.33 -7.94 -1.44
CA THR A 78 0.13 -7.63 -2.86
C THR A 78 -0.26 -8.94 -3.55
N THR A 79 -1.35 -8.94 -4.31
CA THR A 79 -1.89 -10.17 -4.90
C THR A 79 -1.99 -10.06 -6.43
N ASN A 80 -1.35 -10.99 -7.14
CA ASN A 80 -1.21 -10.94 -8.60
C ASN A 80 -1.85 -12.14 -9.33
N ASP A 81 -1.92 -13.28 -8.65
CA ASP A 81 -2.51 -14.51 -9.20
C ASP A 81 -4.04 -14.38 -9.30
N PRO A 82 -4.66 -14.66 -10.46
CA PRO A 82 -6.11 -14.51 -10.64
C PRO A 82 -6.96 -15.31 -9.64
N GLU A 83 -6.55 -16.53 -9.29
CA GLU A 83 -7.30 -17.37 -8.35
C GLU A 83 -7.17 -16.85 -6.92
N LYS A 84 -5.97 -16.39 -6.53
CA LYS A 84 -5.76 -15.74 -5.23
C LYS A 84 -6.51 -14.40 -5.13
N ILE A 85 -6.54 -13.60 -6.20
CA ILE A 85 -7.36 -12.38 -6.28
C ILE A 85 -8.83 -12.74 -6.04
N ARG A 86 -9.34 -13.77 -6.72
CA ARG A 86 -10.71 -14.23 -6.56
C ARG A 86 -11.01 -14.72 -5.14
N ALA A 87 -10.08 -15.45 -4.54
CA ALA A 87 -10.19 -15.88 -3.15
C ALA A 87 -10.30 -14.67 -2.19
N MET A 88 -9.44 -13.67 -2.36
CA MET A 88 -9.45 -12.42 -1.58
C MET A 88 -10.78 -11.66 -1.71
N ILE A 89 -11.29 -11.50 -2.93
CA ILE A 89 -12.58 -10.84 -3.22
C ILE A 89 -13.76 -11.58 -2.57
N ARG A 90 -13.65 -12.89 -2.39
CA ARG A 90 -14.71 -13.75 -1.83
C ARG A 90 -14.66 -13.87 -0.30
N VAL A 91 -13.62 -13.37 0.36
CA VAL A 91 -13.57 -13.32 1.83
C VAL A 91 -14.79 -12.57 2.36
N GLY A 92 -15.58 -13.23 3.21
CA GLY A 92 -16.78 -12.66 3.81
C GLY A 92 -18.01 -12.57 2.90
N ALA A 93 -17.95 -13.11 1.68
CA ALA A 93 -19.05 -12.99 0.72
C ALA A 93 -20.35 -13.67 1.20
N ASP A 94 -20.23 -14.78 1.93
CA ASP A 94 -21.33 -15.50 2.59
C ASP A 94 -22.00 -14.67 3.71
N GLN A 95 -21.22 -13.78 4.32
CA GLN A 95 -21.64 -12.85 5.38
C GLN A 95 -21.97 -11.45 4.82
N GLY A 96 -21.94 -11.27 3.50
CA GLY A 96 -22.35 -10.04 2.83
C GLY A 96 -21.31 -8.90 2.84
N TYR A 97 -20.04 -9.16 3.17
CA TYR A 97 -18.96 -8.17 3.12
C TYR A 97 -17.84 -8.56 2.14
N ALA A 98 -16.94 -7.63 1.88
CA ALA A 98 -15.72 -7.81 1.11
C ALA A 98 -14.62 -6.94 1.74
N ILE A 99 -13.35 -7.27 1.51
CA ILE A 99 -12.27 -6.30 1.70
C ILE A 99 -12.54 -5.02 0.87
N ASP A 100 -12.04 -3.88 1.33
CA ASP A 100 -12.35 -2.57 0.72
C ASP A 100 -11.61 -2.31 -0.59
N GLY A 101 -10.49 -3.01 -0.81
CA GLY A 101 -9.68 -2.92 -2.03
C GLY A 101 -8.59 -3.97 -2.07
N LEU A 102 -7.73 -3.88 -3.09
CA LEU A 102 -6.55 -4.75 -3.23
C LEU A 102 -5.43 -4.04 -3.98
N ILE A 103 -4.22 -4.15 -3.46
CA ILE A 103 -2.99 -3.69 -4.10
C ILE A 103 -2.43 -4.83 -4.97
N SER A 104 -2.12 -4.55 -6.24
CA SER A 104 -1.65 -5.54 -7.21
C SER A 104 -0.57 -4.98 -8.14
N ASP A 105 0.46 -5.78 -8.44
CA ASP A 105 1.41 -5.51 -9.53
C ASP A 105 0.73 -5.62 -10.91
N ARG A 106 -0.42 -6.30 -10.98
CA ARG A 106 -1.19 -6.60 -12.19
C ARG A 106 -2.61 -6.04 -12.11
N PRO A 107 -2.76 -4.70 -12.12
CA PRO A 107 -4.07 -4.07 -12.06
C PRO A 107 -4.98 -4.48 -13.23
N ASP A 108 -4.40 -4.84 -14.38
CA ASP A 108 -5.12 -5.41 -15.54
C ASP A 108 -5.82 -6.74 -15.22
N ILE A 109 -5.14 -7.63 -14.48
CA ILE A 109 -5.71 -8.90 -14.03
C ILE A 109 -6.75 -8.64 -12.94
N LEU A 110 -6.47 -7.77 -11.98
CA LEU A 110 -7.39 -7.42 -10.90
C LEU A 110 -8.71 -6.89 -11.44
N GLN A 111 -8.68 -5.95 -12.38
CA GLN A 111 -9.88 -5.41 -13.03
C GLN A 111 -10.68 -6.49 -13.76
N ARG A 112 -10.00 -7.39 -14.47
CA ARG A 112 -10.66 -8.50 -15.17
C ARG A 112 -11.39 -9.42 -14.19
N VAL A 113 -10.71 -9.88 -13.13
CA VAL A 113 -11.32 -10.75 -12.11
C VAL A 113 -12.46 -10.03 -11.40
N LEU A 114 -12.32 -8.73 -11.11
CA LEU A 114 -13.37 -7.94 -10.49
C LEU A 114 -14.61 -7.80 -11.40
N ALA A 115 -14.41 -7.63 -12.71
CA ALA A 115 -15.50 -7.60 -13.68
C ALA A 115 -16.22 -8.97 -13.79
N GLU A 116 -15.47 -10.07 -13.80
CA GLU A 116 -16.01 -11.43 -13.77
C GLU A 116 -16.85 -11.65 -12.50
N GLU A 117 -16.32 -11.33 -11.32
CA GLU A 117 -17.03 -11.52 -10.05
C GLU A 117 -18.28 -10.65 -9.94
N ARG A 118 -18.25 -9.41 -10.43
CA ARG A 118 -19.43 -8.53 -10.52
C ARG A 118 -20.51 -9.09 -11.45
N ALA A 119 -20.12 -9.79 -12.53
CA ALA A 119 -21.05 -10.38 -13.48
C ALA A 119 -21.74 -11.66 -12.97
N VAL A 120 -21.22 -12.31 -11.93
CA VAL A 120 -21.79 -13.54 -11.35
C VAL A 120 -23.21 -13.31 -10.82
N SER A 121 -23.49 -12.19 -10.15
CA SER A 121 -24.82 -11.88 -9.63
C SER A 121 -25.00 -10.39 -9.31
N PRO A 122 -26.25 -9.87 -9.26
CA PRO A 122 -26.52 -8.52 -8.76
C PRO A 122 -26.02 -8.28 -7.33
N ALA A 123 -26.04 -9.30 -6.48
CA ALA A 123 -25.52 -9.22 -5.11
C ALA A 123 -24.00 -9.00 -5.10
N ASN A 124 -23.25 -9.69 -5.96
CA ASN A 124 -21.81 -9.45 -6.13
C ASN A 124 -21.54 -8.05 -6.69
N ALA A 125 -22.28 -7.62 -7.71
CA ALA A 125 -22.17 -6.28 -8.26
C ALA A 125 -22.38 -5.19 -7.18
N ALA A 126 -23.38 -5.35 -6.31
CA ALA A 126 -23.63 -4.42 -5.22
C ALA A 126 -22.50 -4.42 -4.17
N ARG A 127 -22.06 -5.61 -3.74
CA ARG A 127 -21.00 -5.80 -2.74
C ARG A 127 -19.65 -5.24 -3.22
N LEU A 128 -19.34 -5.37 -4.50
CA LEU A 128 -18.06 -4.98 -5.10
C LEU A 128 -18.11 -3.60 -5.78
N LYS A 129 -19.18 -2.82 -5.58
CA LYS A 129 -19.39 -1.54 -6.26
C LYS A 129 -18.26 -0.53 -5.98
N ASN A 130 -17.81 -0.46 -4.73
CA ASN A 130 -16.82 0.51 -4.27
C ASN A 130 -15.43 -0.12 -4.03
N PHE A 131 -15.19 -1.31 -4.59
CA PHE A 131 -13.91 -2.01 -4.43
C PHE A 131 -12.78 -1.18 -5.03
N ASN A 132 -11.81 -0.80 -4.21
CA ASN A 132 -10.67 0.02 -4.62
C ASN A 132 -9.61 -0.86 -5.33
N VAL A 133 -9.31 -0.52 -6.58
CA VAL A 133 -8.23 -1.16 -7.35
C VAL A 133 -6.98 -0.30 -7.23
N SER A 134 -5.94 -0.84 -6.59
CA SER A 134 -4.68 -0.12 -6.39
C SER A 134 -3.55 -0.74 -7.22
N GLY A 135 -2.91 0.08 -8.05
CA GLY A 135 -1.76 -0.30 -8.87
C GLY A 135 -0.47 -0.19 -8.06
N HIS A 136 0.11 -1.32 -7.66
CA HIS A 136 1.35 -1.38 -6.88
C HIS A 136 2.52 -0.83 -7.70
N ARG A 137 3.17 0.21 -7.17
CA ARG A 137 4.21 1.00 -7.86
C ARG A 137 3.75 1.43 -9.26
N GLY A 138 2.48 1.82 -9.35
CA GLY A 138 1.73 2.11 -10.57
C GLY A 138 1.14 0.88 -11.27
N GLY A 139 1.98 -0.12 -11.53
CA GLY A 139 1.62 -1.30 -12.31
C GLY A 139 2.86 -2.11 -12.66
N ARG A 140 3.66 -2.41 -11.63
CA ARG A 140 5.01 -2.95 -11.78
C ARG A 140 5.11 -4.27 -12.55
N GLY A 141 4.06 -5.08 -12.55
CA GLY A 141 4.00 -6.30 -13.36
C GLY A 141 3.88 -6.02 -14.87
N LEU A 142 3.57 -4.79 -15.26
CA LEU A 142 3.37 -4.35 -16.65
C LEU A 142 4.56 -3.54 -17.18
N ARG A 143 5.14 -2.66 -16.36
CA ARG A 143 6.26 -1.75 -16.70
C ARG A 143 7.27 -1.63 -15.55
N PRO A 144 8.50 -1.14 -15.79
CA PRO A 144 9.47 -0.86 -14.73
C PRO A 144 8.87 -0.05 -13.57
N GLU A 145 9.03 -0.55 -12.34
CA GLU A 145 8.35 -0.02 -11.16
C GLU A 145 8.61 1.47 -10.90
N ASN A 146 7.66 2.16 -10.26
CA ASN A 146 7.88 3.51 -9.74
C ASN A 146 8.36 4.52 -10.81
N THR A 147 8.02 4.25 -12.09
CA THR A 147 8.36 5.10 -13.24
C THR A 147 7.10 5.68 -13.88
N LEU A 148 7.24 6.78 -14.64
CA LEU A 148 6.12 7.38 -15.36
C LEU A 148 5.40 6.35 -16.27
N PRO A 149 6.10 5.46 -17.01
CA PRO A 149 5.48 4.36 -17.73
C PRO A 149 4.65 3.39 -16.87
N ALA A 150 5.08 3.03 -15.65
CA ALA A 150 4.28 2.17 -14.77
C ALA A 150 3.03 2.88 -14.26
N PHE A 151 3.13 4.16 -13.92
CA PHE A 151 1.95 4.95 -13.56
C PHE A 151 0.97 5.08 -14.74
N GLU A 152 1.47 5.25 -15.96
CA GLU A 152 0.63 5.23 -17.17
C GLU A 152 -0.09 3.89 -17.34
N ALA A 153 0.63 2.76 -17.21
CA ALA A 153 0.04 1.43 -17.34
C ALA A 153 -1.05 1.16 -16.28
N GLY A 154 -0.84 1.67 -15.05
CA GLY A 154 -1.85 1.65 -14.00
C GLY A 154 -3.10 2.45 -14.38
N LEU A 155 -2.92 3.72 -14.80
CA LEU A 155 -4.03 4.58 -15.21
C LEU A 155 -4.77 4.05 -16.44
N ASP A 156 -4.05 3.45 -17.38
CA ASP A 156 -4.61 2.73 -18.53
C ASP A 156 -5.49 1.54 -18.11
N SER A 157 -5.18 0.93 -16.97
CA SER A 157 -5.97 -0.13 -16.32
C SER A 157 -7.10 0.44 -15.43
N LEU A 158 -7.37 1.74 -15.48
CA LEU A 158 -8.45 2.40 -14.73
C LEU A 158 -8.40 2.18 -13.21
N ILE A 159 -7.20 2.09 -12.64
CA ILE A 159 -7.01 2.01 -11.18
C ILE A 159 -7.66 3.20 -10.47
N ASP A 160 -8.11 2.97 -9.24
CA ASP A 160 -8.61 4.01 -8.36
C ASP A 160 -7.49 4.69 -7.58
N THR A 161 -6.42 3.94 -7.30
CA THR A 161 -5.28 4.39 -6.50
C THR A 161 -3.97 4.01 -7.18
N ILE A 162 -3.06 4.98 -7.31
CA ILE A 162 -1.64 4.72 -7.58
C ILE A 162 -0.98 4.52 -6.23
N GLU A 163 -0.53 3.29 -5.97
CA GLU A 163 0.33 3.01 -4.84
C GLU A 163 1.79 3.16 -5.28
N THR A 164 2.62 3.73 -4.42
CA THR A 164 4.04 3.93 -4.69
C THR A 164 4.83 4.17 -3.40
N ASP A 165 6.14 4.08 -3.51
CA ASP A 165 7.09 4.22 -2.41
C ASP A 165 7.84 5.55 -2.51
N THR A 166 8.27 6.09 -1.38
CA THR A 166 9.02 7.34 -1.34
C THR A 166 10.30 7.25 -0.51
N GLY A 167 11.20 8.20 -0.71
CA GLY A 167 12.40 8.50 0.07
C GLY A 167 12.68 10.00 0.03
N VAL A 168 13.68 10.49 0.79
CA VAL A 168 14.00 11.92 0.86
C VAL A 168 15.42 12.20 0.40
N THR A 169 15.55 13.08 -0.59
CA THR A 169 16.83 13.53 -1.18
C THR A 169 17.51 14.61 -0.34
N THR A 170 18.75 14.95 -0.69
CA THR A 170 19.53 16.01 -0.01
C THR A 170 18.89 17.40 -0.11
N ASP A 171 18.08 17.62 -1.14
CA ASP A 171 17.33 18.86 -1.40
C ASP A 171 15.87 18.80 -0.90
N HIS A 172 15.56 17.87 0.02
CA HIS A 172 14.24 17.72 0.64
C HIS A 172 13.10 17.51 -0.37
N VAL A 173 13.35 16.69 -1.40
CA VAL A 173 12.35 16.23 -2.34
C VAL A 173 11.95 14.79 -2.01
N SER A 174 10.64 14.52 -2.04
CA SER A 174 10.11 13.17 -1.85
C SER A 174 10.27 12.34 -3.12
N LEU A 175 11.48 11.84 -3.37
CA LEU A 175 11.81 10.95 -4.48
C LEU A 175 10.98 9.66 -4.38
N ILE A 176 10.47 9.17 -5.50
CA ILE A 176 9.68 7.94 -5.58
C ILE A 176 10.63 6.76 -5.83
N TRP A 177 10.75 5.87 -4.84
CA TRP A 177 11.53 4.64 -4.92
C TRP A 177 11.30 3.71 -3.74
N HIS A 178 11.41 2.40 -3.96
CA HIS A 178 11.11 1.39 -2.94
C HIS A 178 12.20 1.18 -1.89
N ASP A 179 13.45 1.14 -2.33
CA ASP A 179 14.58 0.88 -1.45
C ASP A 179 15.17 2.21 -0.94
N GLN A 180 15.96 2.17 0.13
CA GLN A 180 16.70 3.35 0.61
C GLN A 180 17.79 3.87 -0.37
N PHE A 181 18.03 3.16 -1.48
CA PHE A 181 18.97 3.50 -2.55
C PHE A 181 18.35 3.17 -3.91
N LEU A 182 18.80 3.84 -4.97
CA LEU A 182 18.35 3.53 -6.34
C LEU A 182 18.89 2.15 -6.74
N ASN A 183 18.02 1.17 -6.96
CA ASN A 183 18.44 -0.24 -7.00
C ASN A 183 19.12 -0.60 -8.33
N PRO A 184 20.35 -1.16 -8.33
CA PRO A 184 21.06 -1.53 -9.56
C PRO A 184 20.40 -2.68 -10.36
N GLN A 185 19.48 -3.45 -9.77
CA GLN A 185 18.65 -4.40 -10.52
C GLN A 185 17.61 -3.69 -11.40
N SER A 186 17.19 -2.49 -11.02
CA SER A 186 16.16 -1.70 -11.71
C SER A 186 16.75 -0.56 -12.53
N CYS A 187 17.83 0.04 -12.04
CA CYS A 187 18.47 1.22 -12.60
C CYS A 187 19.85 0.94 -13.18
N ARG A 188 20.23 1.78 -14.13
CA ARG A 188 21.57 1.91 -14.69
C ARG A 188 21.97 3.38 -14.67
N ARG A 189 23.27 3.66 -14.76
CA ARG A 189 23.74 5.03 -14.98
C ARG A 189 23.48 5.45 -16.42
N ALA A 190 23.09 6.70 -16.61
CA ALA A 190 22.85 7.29 -17.92
C ALA A 190 24.13 7.39 -18.76
N ASP A 191 25.28 7.56 -18.08
CA ASP A 191 26.62 7.60 -18.68
C ASP A 191 27.17 6.23 -19.12
N GLY A 192 26.44 5.14 -18.86
CA GLY A 192 26.83 3.78 -19.19
C GLY A 192 27.88 3.15 -18.25
N GLN A 193 28.33 3.86 -17.22
CA GLN A 193 29.26 3.31 -16.23
C GLN A 193 28.59 2.17 -15.43
N PRO A 194 29.36 1.16 -15.00
CA PRO A 194 28.83 0.07 -14.19
C PRO A 194 28.13 0.56 -12.92
N TYR A 195 26.96 -0.01 -12.63
CA TYR A 195 26.19 0.26 -11.42
C TYR A 195 25.81 -1.05 -10.72
N THR A 196 26.29 -1.22 -9.50
CA THR A 196 26.23 -2.44 -8.70
C THR A 196 25.79 -2.12 -7.27
N LEU A 197 25.59 -3.15 -6.44
CA LEU A 197 25.29 -2.91 -5.03
C LEU A 197 26.47 -2.24 -4.30
N GLU A 198 27.72 -2.52 -4.69
CA GLU A 198 28.91 -1.96 -4.04
C GLU A 198 29.00 -0.43 -4.20
N ASN A 199 28.63 0.09 -5.38
CA ASN A 199 28.64 1.52 -5.68
C ASN A 199 27.24 2.17 -5.70
N ARG A 200 26.27 1.54 -5.01
CA ARG A 200 24.89 2.04 -4.90
C ARG A 200 24.84 3.45 -4.33
N VAL A 201 23.87 4.25 -4.78
CA VAL A 201 23.63 5.61 -4.29
C VAL A 201 22.36 5.63 -3.44
N TYR A 202 22.53 5.97 -2.17
CA TYR A 202 21.41 6.16 -1.24
C TYR A 202 20.63 7.43 -1.56
N ILE A 203 19.32 7.38 -1.38
CA ILE A 203 18.43 8.51 -1.71
C ILE A 203 18.79 9.73 -0.88
N ARG A 204 19.12 9.55 0.41
CA ARG A 204 19.54 10.64 1.30
C ARG A 204 20.85 11.33 0.92
N ASP A 205 21.62 10.74 0.00
CA ASP A 205 22.97 11.19 -0.39
C ASP A 205 22.99 11.79 -1.81
N ILE A 206 21.84 11.97 -2.46
CA ILE A 206 21.71 12.56 -3.80
C ILE A 206 20.59 13.60 -3.85
N SER A 207 20.75 14.64 -4.67
CA SER A 207 19.69 15.62 -4.96
C SER A 207 18.73 15.08 -6.03
N MET A 208 17.50 15.59 -6.10
CA MET A 208 16.56 15.17 -7.14
C MET A 208 17.08 15.46 -8.57
N PRO A 209 17.61 16.66 -8.88
CA PRO A 209 18.19 16.92 -10.21
C PRO A 209 19.34 15.97 -10.56
N ASP A 210 20.23 15.67 -9.61
CA ASP A 210 21.34 14.74 -9.86
C ASP A 210 20.83 13.31 -10.07
N ALA A 211 19.79 12.89 -9.34
CA ALA A 211 19.17 11.59 -9.55
C ALA A 211 18.59 11.47 -10.98
N GLN A 212 17.90 12.50 -11.47
CA GLN A 212 17.38 12.54 -12.85
C GLN A 212 18.48 12.64 -13.91
N ALA A 213 19.61 13.28 -13.59
CA ALA A 213 20.76 13.37 -14.47
C ALA A 213 21.59 12.07 -14.51
N THR A 214 21.57 11.29 -13.43
CA THR A 214 22.48 10.15 -13.25
C THR A 214 21.85 8.83 -13.65
N PHE A 215 20.55 8.62 -13.41
CA PHE A 215 19.94 7.30 -13.47
C PHE A 215 18.83 7.17 -14.50
N ILE A 216 18.75 5.99 -15.10
CA ILE A 216 17.62 5.51 -15.90
C ILE A 216 17.20 4.16 -15.32
N CYS A 217 15.95 4.05 -14.89
CA CYS A 217 15.38 2.92 -14.18
C CYS A 217 14.44 2.10 -15.09
N ASP A 218 15.04 1.48 -16.10
CA ASP A 218 14.36 0.87 -17.24
C ASP A 218 14.55 -0.66 -17.34
N LYS A 219 15.18 -1.28 -16.34
CA LYS A 219 15.42 -2.73 -16.33
C LYS A 219 14.14 -3.51 -16.02
N LEU A 220 14.09 -4.74 -16.55
CA LEU A 220 12.98 -5.68 -16.38
C LEU A 220 13.40 -6.80 -15.43
N HIS A 221 12.70 -6.94 -14.30
CA HIS A 221 13.00 -7.95 -13.28
C HIS A 221 11.76 -8.46 -12.52
N PHE A 222 10.53 -8.05 -12.91
CA PHE A 222 9.27 -8.48 -12.27
C PHE A 222 8.45 -9.48 -13.10
N GLY A 223 9.11 -10.30 -13.90
CA GLY A 223 8.50 -11.39 -14.66
C GLY A 223 8.48 -11.15 -16.17
N ALA A 224 8.15 -12.21 -16.92
CA ALA A 224 8.26 -12.23 -18.38
C ALA A 224 7.28 -11.29 -19.11
N ASP A 225 6.17 -10.94 -18.45
CA ASP A 225 5.14 -10.06 -19.01
C ASP A 225 5.52 -8.58 -18.92
N GLN A 226 6.44 -8.21 -18.03
CA GLN A 226 6.88 -6.83 -17.87
C GLN A 226 7.56 -6.34 -19.16
N LYS A 227 7.18 -5.17 -19.65
CA LYS A 227 7.73 -4.57 -20.88
C LYS A 227 8.36 -3.22 -20.62
N ASN A 228 9.44 -2.93 -21.35
CA ASN A 228 10.04 -1.61 -21.47
C ASN A 228 9.99 -1.23 -22.95
N ASP A 229 8.83 -0.77 -23.39
CA ASP A 229 8.59 -0.28 -24.74
C ASP A 229 7.86 1.06 -24.64
N LEU A 230 8.52 2.11 -25.13
CA LEU A 230 8.01 3.48 -25.10
C LEU A 230 6.74 3.67 -25.94
N ALA A 231 6.53 2.85 -26.97
CA ALA A 231 5.31 2.90 -27.77
C ALA A 231 4.06 2.53 -26.94
N LEU A 232 4.25 1.79 -25.84
CA LEU A 232 3.19 1.43 -24.91
C LEU A 232 2.99 2.44 -23.78
N SER A 233 3.74 3.56 -23.78
CA SER A 233 3.67 4.62 -22.77
C SER A 233 3.72 6.04 -23.40
N PRO A 234 2.84 6.35 -24.37
CA PRO A 234 2.89 7.61 -25.11
C PRO A 234 2.68 8.85 -24.22
N VAL A 235 1.92 8.74 -23.13
CA VAL A 235 1.69 9.88 -22.21
C VAL A 235 2.96 10.20 -21.42
N ALA A 236 3.65 9.18 -20.91
CA ALA A 236 4.92 9.31 -20.20
C ALA A 236 6.00 9.90 -21.10
N VAL A 237 6.05 9.48 -22.37
CA VAL A 237 6.95 10.07 -23.38
C VAL A 237 6.63 11.55 -23.60
N ALA A 238 5.35 11.89 -23.81
CA ALA A 238 4.93 13.27 -24.02
C ALA A 238 5.19 14.16 -22.78
N PHE A 239 4.98 13.63 -21.58
CA PHE A 239 5.25 14.32 -20.33
C PHE A 239 6.75 14.53 -20.11
N ALA A 240 7.57 13.49 -20.32
CA ALA A 240 9.02 13.59 -20.23
C ALA A 240 9.57 14.64 -21.19
N ALA A 241 9.06 14.72 -22.42
CA ALA A 241 9.42 15.78 -23.37
C ALA A 241 9.02 17.18 -22.86
N LYS A 242 7.82 17.31 -22.27
CA LYS A 242 7.33 18.57 -21.69
C LYS A 242 8.19 19.04 -20.52
N GLU A 243 8.60 18.12 -19.64
CA GLU A 243 9.44 18.40 -18.47
C GLU A 243 10.94 18.36 -18.78
N LYS A 244 11.31 18.16 -20.06
CA LYS A 244 12.70 18.10 -20.56
C LYS A 244 13.55 17.03 -19.85
N LEU A 245 12.94 15.91 -19.51
CA LEU A 245 13.63 14.76 -18.94
C LEU A 245 14.40 14.01 -20.03
N MET A 246 15.58 13.49 -19.71
CA MET A 246 16.37 12.70 -20.68
C MET A 246 15.71 11.37 -21.07
N SER A 247 14.80 10.88 -20.25
CA SER A 247 14.07 9.62 -20.42
C SER A 247 12.81 9.65 -19.56
N PRO A 248 11.70 9.00 -19.95
CA PRO A 248 10.55 8.81 -19.05
C PRO A 248 10.84 7.83 -17.89
N TYR A 249 12.00 7.16 -17.91
CA TYR A 249 12.46 6.24 -16.86
C TYR A 249 13.47 6.86 -15.89
N VAL A 250 13.70 8.18 -15.92
CA VAL A 250 14.48 8.82 -14.85
C VAL A 250 13.77 8.66 -13.51
N PRO A 251 14.48 8.67 -12.36
CA PRO A 251 13.84 8.78 -11.06
C PRO A 251 12.83 9.93 -11.04
N THR A 252 11.66 9.68 -10.46
CA THR A 252 10.59 10.67 -10.33
C THR A 252 10.33 10.96 -8.84
N TYR A 253 9.37 11.82 -8.53
CA TYR A 253 9.05 12.26 -7.17
C TYR A 253 7.57 12.59 -7.05
N ALA A 254 7.06 12.65 -5.81
CA ALA A 254 5.64 12.79 -5.52
C ALA A 254 4.96 13.95 -6.29
N GLU A 255 5.54 15.16 -6.22
CA GLU A 255 4.98 16.33 -6.90
C GLU A 255 4.99 16.18 -8.45
N GLN A 256 5.98 15.48 -9.02
CA GLN A 256 6.01 15.18 -10.46
C GLN A 256 4.94 14.15 -10.85
N LEU A 257 4.69 13.14 -10.01
CA LEU A 257 3.59 12.20 -10.19
C LEU A 257 2.22 12.89 -10.17
N PHE A 258 2.02 13.86 -9.27
CA PHE A 258 0.78 14.64 -9.22
C PHE A 258 0.52 15.37 -10.54
N ARG A 259 1.54 16.08 -11.06
CA ARG A 259 1.48 16.75 -12.36
C ARG A 259 1.29 15.77 -13.51
N PHE A 260 1.89 14.58 -13.42
CA PHE A 260 1.74 13.53 -14.42
C PHE A 260 0.30 13.03 -14.52
N ALA A 261 -0.39 12.79 -13.39
CA ALA A 261 -1.78 12.36 -13.39
C ALA A 261 -2.71 13.41 -14.03
N ASP A 262 -2.51 14.70 -13.72
CA ASP A 262 -3.26 15.79 -14.35
C ASP A 262 -2.97 15.89 -15.85
N PHE A 263 -1.69 15.74 -16.24
CA PHE A 263 -1.29 15.73 -17.64
C PHE A 263 -1.91 14.54 -18.40
N TYR A 264 -1.96 13.35 -17.79
CA TYR A 264 -2.61 12.18 -18.35
C TYR A 264 -4.10 12.43 -18.58
N ALA A 265 -4.79 13.02 -17.59
CA ALA A 265 -6.21 13.35 -17.74
C ALA A 265 -6.45 14.30 -18.93
N GLU A 266 -5.65 15.36 -19.06
CA GLU A 266 -5.76 16.30 -20.17
C GLU A 266 -5.32 15.70 -21.53
N TYR A 267 -4.33 14.79 -21.54
CA TYR A 267 -3.91 14.07 -22.74
C TYR A 267 -5.06 13.34 -23.42
N TYR A 268 -5.93 12.69 -22.64
CA TYR A 268 -7.12 11.98 -23.14
C TYR A 268 -8.37 12.87 -23.25
N LYS A 269 -8.43 14.00 -22.56
CA LYS A 269 -9.58 14.90 -22.63
C LYS A 269 -9.50 15.86 -23.83
N THR A 270 -8.34 16.46 -24.05
CA THR A 270 -8.14 17.53 -25.04
C THR A 270 -6.92 17.30 -25.94
N GLY A 271 -5.96 16.49 -25.50
CA GLY A 271 -4.69 16.23 -26.17
C GLY A 271 -4.73 15.16 -27.28
N PRO A 272 -3.55 14.61 -27.64
CA PRO A 272 -3.42 13.63 -28.71
C PRO A 272 -4.20 12.33 -28.48
N GLY A 273 -4.45 11.96 -27.22
CA GLY A 273 -5.19 10.76 -26.85
C GLY A 273 -6.71 10.87 -26.96
N LYS A 274 -7.27 12.04 -27.28
CA LYS A 274 -8.72 12.29 -27.20
C LYS A 274 -9.60 11.41 -28.09
N THR A 275 -9.04 10.83 -29.16
CA THR A 275 -9.77 9.92 -30.06
C THR A 275 -9.60 8.45 -29.69
N HIS A 276 -8.86 8.14 -28.62
CA HIS A 276 -8.73 6.78 -28.12
C HIS A 276 -10.12 6.25 -27.69
N PRO A 277 -10.48 4.99 -27.98
CA PRO A 277 -11.79 4.43 -27.61
C PRO A 277 -12.13 4.57 -26.12
N GLU A 278 -11.12 4.49 -25.25
CA GLU A 278 -11.26 4.62 -23.80
C GLU A 278 -10.95 6.02 -23.26
N ALA A 279 -10.75 7.03 -24.12
CA ALA A 279 -10.26 8.36 -23.72
C ALA A 279 -11.10 8.98 -22.58
N LYS A 280 -12.43 8.91 -22.69
CA LYS A 280 -13.34 9.42 -21.66
C LYS A 280 -13.17 8.69 -20.31
N ALA A 281 -13.02 7.37 -20.33
CA ALA A 281 -12.86 6.57 -19.13
C ALA A 281 -11.50 6.83 -18.47
N ARG A 282 -10.42 6.85 -19.26
CA ARG A 282 -9.04 7.15 -18.83
C ARG A 282 -8.94 8.55 -18.21
N ALA A 283 -9.46 9.57 -18.90
CA ALA A 283 -9.47 10.94 -18.36
C ALA A 283 -10.25 11.05 -17.05
N ALA A 284 -11.42 10.40 -16.95
CA ALA A 284 -12.24 10.43 -15.75
C ALA A 284 -11.64 9.63 -14.58
N ALA A 285 -10.89 8.56 -14.86
CA ALA A 285 -10.16 7.79 -13.84
C ALA A 285 -8.97 8.60 -13.31
N ALA A 286 -8.13 9.15 -14.18
CA ALA A 286 -6.97 9.95 -13.77
C ALA A 286 -7.35 11.23 -13.01
N ALA A 287 -8.45 11.89 -13.39
CA ALA A 287 -8.94 13.07 -12.68
C ALA A 287 -9.41 12.78 -11.24
N ARG A 288 -9.71 11.53 -10.90
CA ARG A 288 -10.14 11.11 -9.56
C ARG A 288 -9.14 10.21 -8.84
N VAL A 289 -8.04 9.82 -9.50
CA VAL A 289 -7.09 8.86 -8.95
C VAL A 289 -6.56 9.34 -7.62
N HIS A 290 -6.41 8.41 -6.68
CA HIS A 290 -5.84 8.65 -5.36
C HIS A 290 -4.36 8.24 -5.35
N PHE A 291 -3.58 8.82 -4.44
CA PHE A 291 -2.14 8.51 -4.30
C PHE A 291 -1.91 7.90 -2.92
N ASN A 292 -1.51 6.64 -2.86
CA ASN A 292 -1.17 5.98 -1.60
C ASN A 292 0.37 5.87 -1.52
N LEU A 293 0.96 6.71 -0.68
CA LEU A 293 2.40 7.04 -0.70
C LEU A 293 3.10 6.41 0.52
N GLU A 294 3.98 5.43 0.31
CA GLU A 294 4.69 4.77 1.40
C GLU A 294 5.90 5.58 1.87
N THR A 295 6.01 5.84 3.18
CA THR A 295 7.28 6.31 3.77
C THR A 295 8.19 5.11 4.03
N LYS A 296 9.19 4.88 3.17
CA LYS A 296 10.20 3.82 3.34
C LYS A 296 11.29 4.22 4.32
N VAL A 297 10.94 4.19 5.60
CA VAL A 297 11.90 4.34 6.69
C VAL A 297 12.38 2.94 7.11
N LEU A 298 13.69 2.71 7.11
CA LEU A 298 14.23 1.52 7.76
C LEU A 298 14.35 1.76 9.26
N PRO A 299 14.12 0.73 10.10
CA PRO A 299 14.36 0.86 11.52
C PRO A 299 15.85 0.92 11.84
N ASP A 300 16.21 1.65 12.89
CA ASP A 300 17.60 1.71 13.38
C ASP A 300 18.07 0.35 13.95
N ARG A 301 17.14 -0.49 14.38
CA ARG A 301 17.39 -1.88 14.77
C ARG A 301 16.21 -2.76 14.42
N LEU A 302 16.49 -3.96 13.93
CA LEU A 302 15.47 -4.99 13.81
C LEU A 302 15.18 -5.59 15.20
N PRO A 303 13.91 -5.71 15.60
CA PRO A 303 13.55 -6.38 16.85
C PRO A 303 14.09 -7.81 16.89
N PRO A 304 14.48 -8.34 18.06
CA PRO A 304 14.85 -9.74 18.22
C PRO A 304 13.79 -10.72 17.70
N ALA A 305 12.50 -10.32 17.75
CA ALA A 305 11.37 -11.11 17.27
C ALA A 305 11.37 -11.36 15.74
N VAL A 306 12.11 -10.55 14.98
CA VAL A 306 12.30 -10.68 13.52
C VAL A 306 13.77 -10.79 13.12
N ALA A 307 14.69 -10.63 14.06
CA ALA A 307 16.11 -10.85 13.82
C ALA A 307 16.36 -12.34 13.51
N GLY A 308 16.94 -12.62 12.35
CA GLY A 308 17.15 -13.97 11.81
C GLY A 308 16.03 -14.45 10.86
N ALA A 309 14.95 -13.68 10.70
CA ALA A 309 13.89 -13.96 9.71
C ALA A 309 14.09 -13.17 8.40
N GLN A 310 15.20 -12.45 8.26
CA GLN A 310 15.56 -11.79 7.00
C GLN A 310 15.86 -12.84 5.93
N ASP A 311 15.60 -12.51 4.67
CA ASP A 311 16.03 -13.33 3.54
C ASP A 311 17.54 -13.55 3.63
N VAL A 312 17.95 -14.80 3.79
CA VAL A 312 19.36 -15.21 3.94
C VAL A 312 20.21 -14.84 2.71
N ASN A 313 19.57 -14.50 1.60
CA ASN A 313 20.22 -14.04 0.37
C ASN A 313 20.42 -12.52 0.33
N VAL A 314 19.88 -11.77 1.29
CA VAL A 314 20.08 -10.33 1.41
C VAL A 314 21.20 -10.04 2.41
N PRO A 315 22.31 -9.40 1.98
CA PRO A 315 23.42 -9.07 2.87
C PRO A 315 22.97 -8.25 4.10
N LYS A 316 23.57 -8.50 5.26
CA LYS A 316 23.12 -7.91 6.54
C LYS A 316 23.18 -6.37 6.52
N GLU A 317 24.18 -5.82 5.85
CA GLU A 317 24.39 -4.38 5.67
C GLU A 317 23.25 -3.69 4.89
N MET A 318 22.40 -4.45 4.18
CA MET A 318 21.23 -3.90 3.50
C MET A 318 20.14 -3.47 4.48
N PHE A 319 20.21 -3.94 5.72
CA PHE A 319 19.30 -3.58 6.82
C PHE A 319 19.83 -2.43 7.68
N ASP A 320 21.03 -1.91 7.39
CA ASP A 320 21.51 -0.70 8.05
C ASP A 320 20.66 0.48 7.59
N ASN A 321 20.28 1.34 8.53
CA ASN A 321 19.41 2.47 8.24
C ASN A 321 20.19 3.62 7.59
N HIS A 322 19.93 3.85 6.29
CA HIS A 322 20.39 4.99 5.51
C HIS A 322 19.24 5.91 5.10
N THR A 323 18.13 5.92 5.84
CA THR A 323 17.01 6.83 5.61
C THR A 323 17.14 8.08 6.47
N VAL A 324 16.35 9.12 6.17
CA VAL A 324 16.23 10.29 7.04
C VAL A 324 15.34 9.98 8.25
N SER A 325 15.37 10.81 9.29
CA SER A 325 14.48 10.63 10.45
C SER A 325 12.99 10.70 10.05
N PRO A 326 12.08 10.04 10.79
CA PRO A 326 10.64 10.11 10.55
C PRO A 326 10.08 11.53 10.40
N GLN A 327 10.55 12.49 11.22
CA GLN A 327 10.10 13.89 11.15
C GLN A 327 10.46 14.53 9.80
N VAL A 328 11.73 14.48 9.39
CA VAL A 328 12.17 15.01 8.08
C VAL A 328 11.40 14.35 6.94
N PHE A 329 11.12 13.05 7.07
CA PHE A 329 10.35 12.31 6.08
C PHE A 329 8.93 12.84 5.94
N VAL A 330 8.21 12.94 7.05
CA VAL A 330 6.82 13.41 7.09
C VAL A 330 6.72 14.86 6.64
N ASP A 331 7.60 15.75 7.09
CA ASP A 331 7.64 17.15 6.66
C ASP A 331 7.82 17.27 5.14
N THR A 332 8.69 16.43 4.57
CA THR A 332 8.98 16.44 3.13
C THR A 332 7.80 15.94 2.30
N LEU A 333 7.28 14.74 2.62
CA LEU A 333 6.19 14.12 1.87
C LEU A 333 4.85 14.84 2.09
N CYS A 334 4.45 15.05 3.35
CA CYS A 334 3.15 15.65 3.66
C CYS A 334 3.16 17.15 3.35
N GLY A 335 4.31 17.82 3.48
CA GLY A 335 4.49 19.17 2.98
C GLY A 335 4.24 19.28 1.47
N ALA A 336 4.73 18.32 0.67
CA ALA A 336 4.45 18.26 -0.76
C ALA A 336 2.95 18.04 -1.06
N ILE A 337 2.29 17.12 -0.36
CA ILE A 337 0.84 16.87 -0.49
C ILE A 337 0.04 18.16 -0.19
N ALA A 338 0.35 18.82 0.94
CA ALA A 338 -0.36 20.02 1.37
C ALA A 338 -0.13 21.23 0.44
N ARG A 339 1.11 21.43 -0.04
CA ARG A 339 1.44 22.49 -1.02
C ARG A 339 0.66 22.34 -2.33
N HIS A 340 0.31 21.10 -2.70
CA HIS A 340 -0.46 20.79 -3.89
C HIS A 340 -1.97 20.63 -3.64
N HIS A 341 -2.45 20.86 -2.42
CA HIS A 341 -3.86 20.71 -2.02
C HIS A 341 -4.44 19.32 -2.31
N LEU A 342 -3.63 18.27 -2.08
CA LEU A 342 -3.99 16.88 -2.37
C LEU A 342 -4.38 16.08 -1.13
N GLU A 343 -4.67 16.72 0.01
CA GLU A 343 -5.03 16.00 1.25
C GLU A 343 -6.29 15.14 1.08
N SER A 344 -7.20 15.49 0.15
CA SER A 344 -8.36 14.65 -0.17
C SER A 344 -8.10 13.57 -1.24
N ARG A 345 -6.92 13.60 -1.87
CA ARG A 345 -6.50 12.75 -2.99
C ARG A 345 -5.22 11.96 -2.72
N ALA A 346 -4.66 12.05 -1.53
CA ALA A 346 -3.45 11.35 -1.13
C ALA A 346 -3.57 10.81 0.29
N ASP A 347 -3.04 9.61 0.50
CA ASP A 347 -2.89 8.93 1.77
C ASP A 347 -1.40 8.63 2.00
N VAL A 348 -1.02 8.45 3.26
CA VAL A 348 0.33 7.98 3.64
C VAL A 348 0.24 6.59 4.26
N GLN A 349 1.06 5.67 3.77
CA GLN A 349 1.19 4.33 4.34
C GLN A 349 2.60 4.08 4.88
N SER A 350 2.75 3.20 5.88
CA SER A 350 4.09 2.80 6.34
C SER A 350 4.05 1.55 7.21
N PHE A 351 5.15 0.79 7.19
CA PHE A 351 5.49 -0.18 8.22
C PHE A 351 6.07 0.48 9.48
N ASP A 352 6.70 1.65 9.35
CA ASP A 352 7.21 2.42 10.49
C ASP A 352 6.12 3.36 11.00
N PHE A 353 5.31 2.88 11.95
CA PHE A 353 4.16 3.63 12.44
C PHE A 353 4.53 4.95 13.14
N ARG A 354 5.83 5.24 13.38
CA ARG A 354 6.26 6.57 13.84
C ARG A 354 5.91 7.64 12.82
N THR A 355 6.02 7.36 11.51
CA THR A 355 5.64 8.34 10.49
C THR A 355 4.13 8.55 10.49
N LEU A 356 3.32 7.49 10.62
CA LEU A 356 1.86 7.59 10.65
C LEU A 356 1.34 8.40 11.85
N ILE A 357 1.93 8.21 13.04
CA ILE A 357 1.64 9.03 14.22
C ILE A 357 1.91 10.51 13.92
N LEU A 358 3.07 10.83 13.34
CA LEU A 358 3.41 12.22 13.00
C LEU A 358 2.48 12.80 11.93
N VAL A 359 2.04 12.00 10.95
CA VAL A 359 1.03 12.43 9.96
C VAL A 359 -0.29 12.76 10.64
N GLU A 360 -0.77 11.91 11.54
CA GLU A 360 -2.01 12.14 12.29
C GLU A 360 -1.92 13.39 13.18
N GLU A 361 -0.77 13.64 13.81
CA GLU A 361 -0.54 14.80 14.67
C GLU A 361 -0.41 16.13 13.90
N GLN A 362 0.27 16.11 12.75
CA GLN A 362 0.73 17.33 12.06
C GLN A 362 -0.05 17.63 10.78
N PHE A 363 -0.58 16.60 10.13
CA PHE A 363 -1.32 16.68 8.87
C PHE A 363 -2.65 15.90 8.95
N PRO A 364 -3.54 16.24 9.91
CA PRO A 364 -4.72 15.41 10.25
C PRO A 364 -5.71 15.17 9.10
N LYS A 365 -5.63 15.94 8.01
CA LYS A 365 -6.47 15.78 6.82
C LYS A 365 -5.99 14.67 5.88
N ILE A 366 -4.74 14.23 6.01
CA ILE A 366 -4.14 13.18 5.19
C ILE A 366 -4.43 11.83 5.86
N PRO A 367 -5.15 10.89 5.22
CA PRO A 367 -5.42 9.59 5.82
C PRO A 367 -4.16 8.73 5.94
N THR A 368 -4.13 7.87 6.97
CA THR A 368 -3.02 6.95 7.24
C THR A 368 -3.41 5.49 7.02
N TYR A 369 -2.47 4.71 6.48
CA TYR A 369 -2.62 3.28 6.18
C TYR A 369 -1.53 2.49 6.92
N TYR A 370 -1.93 1.71 7.91
CA TYR A 370 -1.02 0.90 8.71
C TYR A 370 -0.66 -0.38 7.96
N LEU A 371 0.57 -0.44 7.44
CA LEU A 371 1.08 -1.64 6.77
C LEU A 371 1.45 -2.70 7.79
N THR A 372 0.90 -3.90 7.63
CA THR A 372 1.20 -5.03 8.52
C THR A 372 1.54 -6.28 7.74
N ASP A 373 2.55 -7.01 8.18
CA ASP A 373 2.93 -8.29 7.58
C ASP A 373 2.68 -9.44 8.57
N ASN A 374 3.62 -9.67 9.50
CA ASN A 374 3.50 -10.74 10.47
C ASN A 374 2.84 -10.25 11.77
N PRO A 375 1.76 -10.91 12.26
CA PRO A 375 1.09 -10.52 13.52
C PRO A 375 2.01 -10.52 14.74
N LYS A 376 3.09 -11.32 14.74
CA LYS A 376 4.08 -11.33 15.84
C LYS A 376 4.80 -9.99 16.00
N ILE A 377 4.94 -9.23 14.92
CA ILE A 377 5.59 -7.91 14.95
C ILE A 377 4.72 -6.90 15.71
N LEU A 378 3.40 -7.07 15.69
CA LEU A 378 2.45 -6.10 16.26
C LEU A 378 2.54 -5.97 17.79
N ALA A 379 3.09 -6.99 18.46
CA ALA A 379 3.37 -6.97 19.90
C ALA A 379 4.84 -6.62 20.22
N SER A 380 5.68 -6.45 19.20
CA SER A 380 7.11 -6.23 19.38
C SER A 380 7.45 -4.75 19.61
N GLU A 381 8.71 -4.50 19.97
CA GLU A 381 9.24 -3.16 20.15
C GLU A 381 9.32 -2.30 18.88
N PHE A 382 9.08 -2.91 17.72
CA PHE A 382 8.92 -2.23 16.44
C PHE A 382 7.72 -1.28 16.43
N VAL A 383 6.64 -1.67 17.09
CA VAL A 383 5.44 -0.84 17.19
C VAL A 383 5.67 0.23 18.25
N PRO A 384 5.38 1.52 17.97
CA PRO A 384 5.45 2.59 18.95
C PRO A 384 4.72 2.24 20.25
N ALA A 385 5.27 2.62 21.40
CA ALA A 385 4.75 2.21 22.70
C ALA A 385 3.26 2.57 22.90
N ALA A 386 2.81 3.69 22.34
CA ALA A 386 1.41 4.11 22.39
C ALA A 386 0.45 3.15 21.67
N LEU A 387 0.93 2.44 20.64
CA LEU A 387 0.15 1.53 19.80
C LEU A 387 0.39 0.05 20.14
N ARG A 388 1.45 -0.25 20.89
CA ARG A 388 1.84 -1.63 21.23
C ARG A 388 0.83 -2.27 22.19
N GLN A 389 0.55 -3.56 21.96
CA GLN A 389 -0.32 -4.39 22.81
C GLN A 389 0.18 -4.54 24.23
#